data_AF-A0A5C7L0U6-F1
#
_entry.id   AF-A0A5C7L0U6-F1
#
_cell.length_a   1.000
_cell.length_b   1.000
_cell.length_c   1.000
_cell.angle_alpha   90.00
_cell.angle_beta   90.00
_cell.angle_gamma   90.00
#
_symmetry.space_group_name_H-M   'P 1'
#
loop_
_entity.id
_entity.type
_entity.pdbx_description
1 polymer ?
#
loop_
_entity_poly.entity_id
_entity_poly.type
_entity_poly.pdbx_seq_one_letter_code
_entity_poly.pdbx_strand_id
1 'polypeptide(L)'
;MGILNRIRKGLEALGAGAPRQDAQGPEELSFSAEVPIAGADAPLWRMNVQLVSEPHGDGERLRLRAHLQTNFAALRPALTAPAAPARALPHGARGGAVLRLTERTTALAQRALANPVVGFLAQPLLKHDFNTWIDLQASTASLDDGAHALVPQSDKLTALGIRPARSKDGGPVAESWAGEAPGGFAQVSIVQMDKSHLPSRLASLLGDKPFQMAGTVINTVQEK
;
A
#
# COMPACT_ATOMS: atom_id res chain seq x y z
N MET A 1 -27.06 3.02 4.76
CA MET A 1 -26.37 3.30 3.47
C MET A 1 -24.87 3.36 3.72
N GLY A 2 -24.17 2.27 3.40
CA GLY A 2 -22.80 2.03 3.86
C GLY A 2 -21.73 2.93 3.21
N ILE A 3 -20.67 3.18 3.98
CA ILE A 3 -19.47 3.94 3.59
C ILE A 3 -18.84 3.37 2.30
N LEU A 4 -18.97 2.06 2.08
CA LEU A 4 -18.50 1.35 0.89
C LEU A 4 -19.16 1.81 -0.42
N ASN A 5 -20.43 2.24 -0.41
CA ASN A 5 -21.08 2.76 -1.62
C ASN A 5 -20.47 4.10 -2.09
N ARG A 6 -19.89 4.88 -1.17
CA ARG A 6 -19.20 6.13 -1.52
C ARG A 6 -17.80 5.87 -2.06
N ILE A 7 -17.10 4.90 -1.47
CA ILE A 7 -15.77 4.47 -1.94
C ILE A 7 -15.87 3.79 -3.31
N ARG A 8 -16.90 2.95 -3.53
CA ARG A 8 -17.22 2.35 -4.84
C ARG A 8 -17.43 3.41 -5.91
N LYS A 9 -18.24 4.45 -5.66
CA LYS A 9 -18.45 5.55 -6.61
C LYS A 9 -17.16 6.34 -6.90
N GLY A 10 -16.29 6.51 -5.91
CA GLY A 10 -14.98 7.16 -6.10
C GLY A 10 -14.02 6.32 -6.96
N LEU A 11 -14.06 4.99 -6.82
CA LEU A 11 -13.19 4.05 -7.55
C LEU A 11 -13.69 3.76 -8.97
N GLU A 12 -15.02 3.69 -9.19
CA GLU A 12 -15.62 3.60 -10.52
C GLU A 12 -15.26 4.83 -11.37
N ALA A 13 -15.21 6.02 -10.76
CA ALA A 13 -14.76 7.25 -11.43
C ALA A 13 -13.27 7.23 -11.84
N LEU A 14 -12.46 6.34 -11.24
CA LEU A 14 -11.03 6.16 -11.53
C LEU A 14 -10.76 4.98 -12.50
N GLY A 15 -11.82 4.35 -13.05
CA GLY A 15 -11.68 3.27 -14.02
C GLY A 15 -11.32 1.91 -13.42
N ALA A 16 -11.52 1.71 -12.11
CA ALA A 16 -11.34 0.40 -11.49
C ALA A 16 -12.44 -0.57 -11.97
N GLY A 17 -12.04 -1.76 -12.41
CA GLY A 17 -12.96 -2.81 -12.88
C GLY A 17 -13.96 -3.22 -11.80
N ALA A 18 -15.24 -3.32 -12.19
CA ALA A 18 -16.33 -3.64 -11.28
C ALA A 18 -16.15 -5.05 -10.65
N PRO A 19 -16.41 -5.22 -9.33
CA PRO A 19 -16.25 -6.50 -8.66
C PRO A 19 -17.36 -7.50 -9.05
N ARG A 20 -17.01 -8.79 -9.01
CA ARG A 20 -17.93 -9.93 -9.13
C ARG A 20 -18.80 -9.97 -7.86
N GLN A 21 -20.10 -9.77 -8.02
CA GLN A 21 -21.08 -9.88 -6.93
C GLN A 21 -21.44 -11.35 -6.71
N ASP A 22 -20.96 -11.94 -5.62
CA ASP A 22 -21.60 -13.12 -5.05
C ASP A 22 -22.33 -12.69 -3.77
N ALA A 23 -23.65 -12.66 -3.87
CA ALA A 23 -24.52 -12.30 -2.77
C ALA A 23 -24.44 -13.38 -1.68
N GLN A 24 -24.26 -12.94 -0.42
CA GLN A 24 -24.23 -13.71 0.84
C GLN A 24 -22.84 -14.15 1.37
N GLY A 25 -21.73 -13.69 0.77
CA GLY A 25 -20.36 -13.90 1.29
C GLY A 25 -19.68 -12.61 1.79
N PRO A 26 -18.50 -12.71 2.43
CA PRO A 26 -17.66 -11.55 2.78
C PRO A 26 -17.42 -10.68 1.53
N GLU A 27 -17.62 -9.38 1.66
CA GLU A 27 -17.44 -8.45 0.54
C GLU A 27 -15.94 -8.21 0.35
N GLU A 28 -15.37 -8.74 -0.73
CA GLU A 28 -13.97 -8.56 -1.11
C GLU A 28 -13.85 -7.60 -2.30
N LEU A 29 -12.98 -6.60 -2.16
CA LEU A 29 -12.57 -5.69 -3.21
C LEU A 29 -11.05 -5.79 -3.37
N SER A 30 -10.58 -6.14 -4.56
CA SER A 30 -9.16 -6.15 -4.88
C SER A 30 -8.82 -5.19 -6.02
N PHE A 31 -7.70 -4.50 -5.89
CA PHE A 31 -7.16 -3.56 -6.85
C PHE A 31 -5.67 -3.85 -7.06
N SER A 32 -5.23 -3.87 -8.31
CA SER A 32 -3.82 -4.02 -8.66
C SER A 32 -3.43 -2.96 -9.68
N ALA A 33 -2.31 -2.29 -9.45
CA ALA A 33 -1.72 -1.34 -10.38
C ALA A 33 -0.23 -1.59 -10.49
N GLU A 34 0.30 -1.50 -11.71
CA GLU A 34 1.72 -1.64 -11.97
C GLU A 34 2.21 -0.61 -12.99
N VAL A 35 3.44 -0.13 -12.79
CA VAL A 35 4.12 0.78 -13.70
C VAL A 35 5.30 0.03 -14.33
N PRO A 36 5.16 -0.43 -15.59
CA PRO A 36 6.25 -1.08 -16.30
C PRO A 36 7.30 -0.07 -16.79
N ILE A 37 8.55 -0.55 -16.96
CA ILE A 37 9.68 0.20 -17.54
C ILE A 37 10.13 -0.55 -18.80
N ALA A 38 10.38 0.17 -19.90
CA ALA A 38 10.96 -0.44 -21.09
C ALA A 38 12.41 -0.89 -20.84
N GLY A 39 12.72 -2.15 -21.16
CA GLY A 39 14.08 -2.71 -21.05
C GLY A 39 14.46 -3.22 -19.66
N ALA A 40 13.51 -3.34 -18.72
CA ALA A 40 13.73 -3.96 -17.41
C ALA A 40 12.85 -5.21 -17.23
N ASP A 41 13.40 -6.23 -16.56
CA ASP A 41 12.69 -7.50 -16.28
C ASP A 41 11.64 -7.38 -15.16
N ALA A 42 11.62 -6.27 -14.42
CA ALA A 42 10.70 -6.01 -13.32
C ALA A 42 10.03 -4.63 -13.44
N PRO A 43 8.76 -4.47 -12.99
CA PRO A 43 8.09 -3.18 -13.00
C PRO A 43 8.78 -2.21 -12.02
N LEU A 44 8.76 -0.91 -12.33
CA LEU A 44 9.24 0.14 -11.42
C LEU A 44 8.54 0.04 -10.08
N TRP A 45 7.23 -0.18 -10.16
CA TRP A 45 6.34 -0.06 -9.04
C TRP A 45 5.14 -0.98 -9.26
N ARG A 46 4.73 -1.67 -8.19
CA ARG A 46 3.54 -2.51 -8.15
C ARG A 46 2.80 -2.24 -6.84
N MET A 47 1.49 -2.08 -6.92
CA MET A 47 0.62 -1.93 -5.76
C MET A 47 -0.54 -2.91 -5.87
N ASN A 48 -0.72 -3.72 -4.83
CA ASN A 48 -1.88 -4.58 -4.66
C ASN A 48 -2.61 -4.14 -3.40
N VAL A 49 -3.92 -3.90 -3.50
CA VAL A 49 -4.77 -3.54 -2.38
C VAL A 49 -5.92 -4.53 -2.33
N GLN A 50 -6.18 -5.11 -1.17
CA GLN A 50 -7.29 -6.00 -0.88
C GLN A 50 -8.05 -5.44 0.30
N LEU A 51 -9.36 -5.32 0.16
CA LEU A 51 -10.26 -4.85 1.20
C LEU A 51 -11.32 -5.93 1.40
N VAL A 52 -11.40 -6.48 2.60
CA VAL A 52 -12.38 -7.51 2.98
C VAL A 52 -13.24 -6.94 4.09
N SER A 53 -14.55 -6.98 3.91
CA SER A 53 -15.53 -6.60 4.92
C SER A 53 -16.35 -7.83 5.33
N GLU A 54 -16.34 -8.14 6.62
CA GLU A 54 -17.07 -9.28 7.18
C GLU A 54 -17.95 -8.84 8.37
N PRO A 55 -19.18 -9.37 8.49
CA PRO A 55 -19.96 -9.22 9.71
C PRO A 55 -19.25 -9.89 10.89
N HIS A 56 -19.13 -9.23 12.04
CA HIS A 56 -18.47 -9.77 13.22
C HIS A 56 -19.19 -9.34 14.49
N GLY A 57 -19.80 -10.29 15.20
CA GLY A 57 -20.53 -10.03 16.44
C GLY A 57 -21.71 -9.07 16.22
N ASP A 58 -21.71 -7.95 16.96
CA ASP A 58 -22.68 -6.86 16.91
C ASP A 58 -22.34 -5.79 15.85
N GLY A 59 -21.22 -5.93 15.14
CA GLY A 59 -20.72 -4.94 14.19
C GLY A 59 -20.13 -5.53 12.91
N GLU A 60 -19.34 -4.69 12.24
CA GLU A 60 -18.62 -5.03 11.00
C GLU A 60 -17.12 -4.96 11.27
N ARG A 61 -16.38 -5.94 10.73
CA ARG A 61 -14.92 -5.95 10.68
C ARG A 61 -14.47 -5.70 9.25
N LEU A 62 -13.55 -4.76 9.11
CA LEU A 62 -12.95 -4.37 7.85
C LEU A 62 -11.46 -4.65 7.93
N ARG A 63 -10.94 -5.34 6.91
CA ARG A 63 -9.52 -5.62 6.76
C ARG A 63 -9.02 -5.10 5.43
N LEU A 64 -8.05 -4.19 5.48
CA LEU A 64 -7.37 -3.62 4.33
C LEU A 64 -5.93 -4.13 4.33
N ARG A 65 -5.55 -4.87 3.30
CA ARG A 65 -4.16 -5.27 3.03
C ARG A 65 -3.66 -4.53 1.81
N ALA A 66 -2.56 -3.81 1.93
CA ALA A 66 -1.87 -3.23 0.79
C ALA A 66 -0.43 -3.75 0.73
N HIS A 67 0.03 -4.09 -0.46
CA HIS A 67 1.40 -4.47 -0.75
C HIS A 67 1.93 -3.58 -1.85
N LEU A 68 2.99 -2.84 -1.54
CA LEU A 68 3.65 -1.89 -2.40
C LEU A 68 5.08 -2.35 -2.64
N GLN A 69 5.44 -2.57 -3.90
CA GLN A 69 6.79 -2.93 -4.29
C GLN A 69 7.33 -1.82 -5.18
N THR A 70 8.52 -1.34 -4.88
CA THR A 70 9.22 -0.34 -5.68
C THR A 70 10.61 -0.83 -5.98
N ASN A 71 10.89 -1.10 -7.25
CA ASN A 71 12.15 -1.64 -7.73
C ASN A 71 12.97 -0.52 -8.38
N PHE A 72 13.55 0.38 -7.60
CA PHE A 72 14.33 1.47 -8.17
C PHE A 72 15.61 0.97 -8.85
N ALA A 73 16.15 -0.19 -8.44
CA ALA A 73 17.28 -0.82 -9.10
C ALA A 73 16.98 -1.17 -10.58
N ALA A 74 15.71 -1.47 -10.91
CA ALA A 74 15.28 -1.77 -12.27
C ALA A 74 15.40 -0.57 -13.24
N LEU A 75 15.52 0.65 -12.73
CA LEU A 75 15.76 1.83 -13.57
C LEU A 75 17.21 1.91 -14.08
N ARG A 76 18.20 1.34 -13.37
CA ARG A 76 19.62 1.45 -13.77
C ARG A 76 19.87 0.99 -15.21
N PRO A 77 19.47 -0.24 -15.64
CA PRO A 77 19.68 -0.68 -17.01
C PRO A 77 18.92 0.17 -18.04
N ALA A 78 17.70 0.62 -17.72
CA ALA A 78 16.89 1.48 -18.59
C ALA A 78 17.47 2.91 -18.76
N LEU A 79 18.27 3.37 -17.80
CA LEU A 79 19.00 4.64 -17.86
C LEU A 79 20.32 4.54 -18.63
N THR A 80 20.97 3.37 -18.61
CA THR A 80 22.20 3.10 -19.38
C THR A 80 21.93 2.66 -20.81
N ALA A 81 20.70 2.27 -21.14
CA ALA A 81 20.30 1.95 -22.50
C ALA A 81 20.48 3.21 -23.38
N PRO A 82 21.22 3.13 -24.50
CA PRO A 82 21.37 4.27 -25.41
C PRO A 82 19.98 4.71 -25.87
N ALA A 83 19.68 6.00 -25.72
CA ALA A 83 18.43 6.57 -26.18
C ALA A 83 18.22 6.17 -27.64
N ALA A 84 17.23 5.30 -27.88
CA ALA A 84 16.88 4.94 -29.25
C ALA A 84 16.55 6.24 -29.98
N PRO A 85 17.15 6.51 -31.15
CA PRO A 85 16.83 7.73 -31.90
C PRO A 85 15.32 7.77 -32.06
N ALA A 86 14.72 8.93 -31.77
CA ALA A 86 13.29 9.17 -31.82
C ALA A 86 12.76 8.80 -33.21
N ARG A 87 12.42 7.53 -33.41
CA ARG A 87 11.87 7.04 -34.65
C ARG A 87 10.41 7.46 -34.61
N ALA A 88 10.07 8.46 -35.42
CA ALA A 88 8.69 8.86 -35.63
C ALA A 88 7.86 7.59 -35.96
N LEU A 89 6.96 7.20 -35.05
CA LEU A 89 6.17 5.99 -35.20
C LEU A 89 4.93 6.27 -36.07
N PRO A 90 4.59 5.37 -37.01
CA PRO A 90 3.46 5.55 -37.93
C PRO A 90 2.11 5.51 -37.21
N HIS A 91 1.19 6.31 -37.73
CA HIS A 91 -0.17 6.46 -37.26
C HIS A 91 -1.01 5.22 -37.64
N GLY A 92 -1.00 4.16 -36.82
CA GLY A 92 -1.98 3.08 -36.99
C GLY A 92 -1.59 1.69 -36.51
N ALA A 93 -1.48 1.48 -35.20
CA ALA A 93 -1.51 0.12 -34.65
C ALA A 93 -2.29 0.09 -33.34
N ARG A 94 -3.42 -0.62 -33.35
CA ARG A 94 -4.39 -0.77 -32.24
C ARG A 94 -3.88 -1.62 -31.06
N GLY A 95 -2.57 -1.88 -30.96
CA GLY A 95 -1.91 -2.56 -29.84
C GLY A 95 -1.05 -1.64 -28.94
N GLY A 96 -1.02 -0.33 -29.20
CA GLY A 96 0.04 0.56 -28.71
C GLY A 96 -0.15 1.20 -27.33
N ALA A 97 -1.19 0.91 -26.55
CA ALA A 97 -1.43 1.66 -25.31
C ALA A 97 -0.38 1.37 -24.21
N VAL A 98 -0.02 0.09 -24.02
CA VAL A 98 0.96 -0.35 -23.02
C VAL A 98 2.39 0.03 -23.43
N LEU A 99 2.73 -0.15 -24.72
CA LEU A 99 4.02 0.26 -25.29
C LEU A 99 4.23 1.80 -25.22
N ARG A 100 3.16 2.59 -25.41
CA ARG A 100 3.25 4.05 -25.29
C ARG A 100 3.42 4.53 -23.85
N LEU A 101 2.91 3.80 -22.86
CA LEU A 101 3.08 4.18 -21.46
C LEU A 101 4.51 3.91 -20.99
N THR A 102 5.08 2.75 -21.33
CA THR A 102 6.46 2.38 -20.99
C THR A 102 7.49 3.29 -21.64
N GLU A 103 7.29 3.68 -22.90
CA GLU A 103 8.17 4.63 -23.61
C GLU A 103 8.10 6.04 -23.02
N ARG A 104 6.93 6.46 -22.53
CA ARG A 104 6.75 7.78 -21.91
C ARG A 104 7.34 7.85 -20.51
N THR A 105 7.17 6.80 -19.71
CA THR A 105 7.72 6.76 -18.34
C THR A 105 9.25 6.71 -18.37
N THR A 106 9.86 5.96 -19.30
CA THR A 106 11.32 5.95 -19.48
C THR A 106 11.87 7.27 -19.97
N ALA A 107 11.25 7.91 -20.97
CA ALA A 107 11.71 9.20 -21.48
C ALA A 107 11.64 10.31 -20.41
N LEU A 108 10.59 10.33 -19.58
CA LEU A 108 10.47 11.27 -18.47
C LEU A 108 11.49 10.99 -17.36
N ALA A 109 11.71 9.72 -17.00
CA ALA A 109 12.71 9.32 -16.02
C ALA A 109 14.13 9.69 -16.49
N GLN A 110 14.47 9.42 -17.75
CA GLN A 110 15.74 9.80 -18.36
C GLN A 110 15.94 11.31 -18.36
N ARG A 111 14.90 12.09 -18.69
CA ARG A 111 14.99 13.56 -18.70
C ARG A 111 15.10 14.15 -17.29
N ALA A 112 14.42 13.60 -16.30
CA ALA A 112 14.52 14.03 -14.92
C ALA A 112 15.91 13.76 -14.33
N LEU A 113 16.49 12.58 -14.62
CA LEU A 113 17.80 12.17 -14.12
C LEU A 113 18.99 12.72 -14.92
N ALA A 114 18.76 13.22 -16.13
CA ALA A 114 19.74 14.01 -16.87
C ALA A 114 20.10 15.33 -16.15
N ASN A 115 19.27 15.78 -15.20
CA ASN A 115 19.63 16.86 -14.31
C ASN A 115 20.61 16.33 -13.24
N PRO A 116 21.84 16.87 -13.16
CA PRO A 116 22.88 16.39 -12.24
C PRO A 116 22.47 16.44 -10.76
N VAL A 117 21.60 17.38 -10.37
CA VAL A 117 21.10 17.48 -8.99
C VAL A 117 20.14 16.33 -8.68
N VAL A 118 19.22 16.03 -9.61
CA VAL A 118 18.25 14.94 -9.44
C VAL A 118 18.95 13.59 -9.51
N GLY A 119 19.91 13.43 -10.42
CA GLY A 119 20.75 12.23 -10.52
C GLY A 119 21.54 11.96 -9.24
N PHE A 120 22.13 12.99 -8.64
CA PHE A 120 22.86 12.86 -7.37
C PHE A 120 21.94 12.46 -6.20
N LEU A 121 20.76 13.07 -6.10
CA LEU A 121 19.79 12.75 -5.05
C LEU A 121 19.12 11.38 -5.23
N ALA A 122 18.95 10.93 -6.48
CA ALA A 122 18.31 9.65 -6.79
C ALA A 122 19.29 8.46 -6.77
N GLN A 123 20.60 8.68 -6.97
CA GLN A 123 21.63 7.63 -6.92
C GLN A 123 21.56 6.70 -5.70
N PRO A 124 21.37 7.18 -4.46
CA PRO A 124 21.22 6.28 -3.31
C PRO A 124 19.94 5.44 -3.40
N LEU A 125 18.83 5.99 -3.92
CA LEU A 125 17.56 5.26 -4.07
C LEU A 125 17.63 4.20 -5.17
N LEU A 126 18.38 4.46 -6.25
CA LEU A 126 18.59 3.53 -7.37
C LEU A 126 19.34 2.24 -7.00
N LYS A 127 19.88 2.14 -5.78
CA LYS A 127 20.51 0.92 -5.26
C LYS A 127 19.58 0.07 -4.41
N HIS A 128 18.42 0.60 -4.05
CA HIS A 128 17.53 -0.01 -3.07
C HIS A 128 16.19 -0.39 -3.70
N ASP A 129 15.76 -1.60 -3.40
CA ASP A 129 14.39 -2.04 -3.63
C ASP A 129 13.61 -1.90 -2.32
N PHE A 130 12.40 -1.34 -2.40
CA PHE A 130 11.52 -1.09 -1.27
C PHE A 130 10.30 -1.99 -1.37
N ASN A 131 10.02 -2.76 -0.33
CA ASN A 131 8.78 -3.50 -0.19
C ASN A 131 8.04 -3.04 1.07
N THR A 132 6.82 -2.56 0.90
CA THR A 132 5.97 -2.09 1.98
C THR A 132 4.71 -2.94 2.04
N TRP A 133 4.48 -3.56 3.19
CA TRP A 133 3.24 -4.27 3.51
C TRP A 133 2.47 -3.46 4.53
N ILE A 134 1.18 -3.27 4.29
CA ILE A 134 0.26 -2.57 5.18
C ILE A 134 -0.89 -3.53 5.44
N ASP A 135 -1.15 -3.87 6.70
CA ASP A 135 -2.33 -4.63 7.12
C ASP A 135 -3.07 -3.81 8.16
N LEU A 136 -4.23 -3.29 7.79
CA LEU A 136 -5.09 -2.45 8.62
C LEU A 136 -6.36 -3.22 8.90
N GLN A 137 -6.76 -3.25 10.17
CA GLN A 137 -7.99 -3.85 10.63
C GLN A 137 -8.78 -2.82 11.41
N ALA A 138 -10.03 -2.64 11.06
CA ALA A 138 -10.97 -1.81 11.78
C ALA A 138 -12.19 -2.65 12.16
N SER A 139 -12.78 -2.37 13.32
CA SER A 139 -13.99 -3.03 13.79
C SER A 139 -14.94 -1.99 14.35
N THR A 140 -16.23 -2.24 14.13
CA THR A 140 -17.32 -1.53 14.80
C THR A 140 -18.05 -2.42 15.81
N ALA A 141 -17.51 -3.61 16.06
CA ALA A 141 -17.99 -4.51 17.11
C ALA A 141 -17.43 -4.10 18.47
N SER A 142 -18.12 -4.48 19.53
CA SER A 142 -17.59 -4.33 20.89
C SER A 142 -16.49 -5.37 21.12
N LEU A 143 -15.24 -4.92 21.24
CA LEU A 143 -14.07 -5.80 21.44
C LEU A 143 -13.57 -5.71 22.88
N ASP A 144 -13.46 -6.85 23.56
CA ASP A 144 -13.04 -6.93 24.98
C ASP A 144 -11.63 -6.36 25.21
N ASP A 145 -10.70 -6.60 24.28
CA ASP A 145 -9.31 -6.11 24.31
C ASP A 145 -9.13 -4.82 23.46
N GLY A 146 -10.21 -4.17 23.04
CA GLY A 146 -10.18 -2.93 22.25
C GLY A 146 -9.43 -3.06 20.91
N ALA A 147 -8.78 -1.98 20.45
CA ALA A 147 -7.96 -2.00 19.23
C ALA A 147 -6.83 -3.04 19.26
N HIS A 148 -6.37 -3.46 20.44
CA HIS A 148 -5.31 -4.46 20.56
C HIS A 148 -5.73 -5.83 20.01
N ALA A 149 -7.02 -6.19 20.11
CA ALA A 149 -7.57 -7.42 19.53
C ALA A 149 -7.47 -7.45 17.99
N LEU A 150 -7.28 -6.30 17.36
CA LEU A 150 -7.19 -6.16 15.91
C LEU A 150 -5.76 -6.17 15.39
N VAL A 151 -4.74 -6.23 16.26
CA VAL A 151 -3.33 -6.22 15.84
C VAL A 151 -3.07 -7.42 14.91
N PRO A 152 -2.75 -7.18 13.64
CA PRO A 152 -2.49 -8.25 12.69
C PRO A 152 -1.26 -9.07 13.11
N GLN A 153 -1.38 -10.41 13.05
CA GLN A 153 -0.28 -11.34 13.24
C GLN A 153 0.46 -11.17 14.60
N SER A 154 -0.28 -10.87 15.67
CA SER A 154 0.23 -10.73 17.04
C SER A 154 1.19 -11.85 17.46
N ASP A 155 0.90 -13.10 17.09
CA ASP A 155 1.72 -14.27 17.45
C ASP A 155 3.08 -14.23 16.76
N LYS A 156 3.13 -13.83 15.49
CA LYS A 156 4.38 -13.70 14.72
C LYS A 156 5.22 -12.53 15.24
N LEU A 157 4.58 -11.40 15.56
CA LEU A 157 5.25 -10.26 16.16
C LEU A 157 5.86 -10.65 17.52
N THR A 158 5.10 -11.37 18.34
CA THR A 158 5.56 -11.87 19.64
C THR A 158 6.75 -12.81 19.50
N ALA A 159 6.76 -13.68 18.47
CA ALA A 159 7.89 -14.56 18.16
C ALA A 159 9.15 -13.77 17.75
N LEU A 160 9.00 -12.57 17.19
CA LEU A 160 10.10 -11.63 16.87
C LEU A 160 10.50 -10.74 18.05
N GLY A 161 9.94 -10.97 19.25
CA GLY A 161 10.16 -10.13 20.43
C GLY A 161 9.44 -8.77 20.38
N ILE A 162 8.59 -8.55 19.36
CA ILE A 162 7.80 -7.33 19.20
C ILE A 162 6.50 -7.53 19.97
N ARG A 163 6.36 -6.83 21.10
CA ARG A 163 5.12 -6.82 21.89
C ARG A 163 4.54 -5.41 21.87
N PRO A 164 3.53 -5.15 21.03
CA PRO A 164 2.90 -3.85 21.01
C PRO A 164 2.29 -3.55 22.36
N ALA A 165 2.54 -2.35 22.88
CA ALA A 165 1.93 -1.89 24.11
C ALA A 165 0.40 -1.89 23.95
N ARG A 166 -0.28 -2.33 25.01
CA ARG A 166 -1.69 -2.01 25.19
C ARG A 166 -1.78 -0.54 25.58
N SER A 167 -2.80 0.14 25.07
CA SER A 167 -3.07 1.52 25.50
C SER A 167 -3.38 1.52 27.01
N LYS A 168 -2.41 1.96 27.83
CA LYS A 168 -2.55 1.99 29.29
C LYS A 168 -3.46 3.13 29.76
N ASP A 169 -3.45 4.23 29.02
CA ASP A 169 -4.15 5.47 29.36
C ASP A 169 -5.34 5.73 28.41
N GLY A 170 -5.70 4.73 27.60
CA GLY A 170 -6.76 4.84 26.60
C GLY A 170 -6.44 5.79 25.44
N GLY A 171 -5.17 6.20 25.25
CA GLY A 171 -4.67 7.00 24.13
C GLY A 171 -4.28 6.18 22.87
N PRO A 172 -4.01 6.82 21.72
CA PRO A 172 -3.55 6.11 20.53
C PRO A 172 -2.13 5.56 20.78
N VAL A 173 -1.86 4.34 20.31
CA VAL A 173 -0.53 3.72 20.41
C VAL A 173 0.10 3.72 19.02
N ALA A 174 1.30 4.27 18.91
CA ALA A 174 2.12 4.18 17.71
C ALA A 174 3.53 3.77 18.11
N GLU A 175 3.95 2.59 17.68
CA GLU A 175 5.25 2.03 18.02
C GLU A 175 5.96 1.58 16.75
N SER A 176 7.29 1.71 16.74
CA SER A 176 8.11 1.29 15.60
C SER A 176 9.35 0.58 16.09
N TRP A 177 9.65 -0.52 15.41
CA TRP A 177 10.87 -1.31 15.55
C TRP A 177 11.60 -1.31 14.23
N ALA A 178 12.92 -1.41 14.30
CA ALA A 178 13.81 -1.31 13.17
C ALA A 178 15.03 -2.20 13.43
N GLY A 179 15.50 -2.89 12.40
CA GLY A 179 16.64 -3.78 12.53
C GLY A 179 17.18 -4.24 11.18
N GLU A 180 18.35 -4.84 11.22
CA GLU A 180 18.99 -5.43 10.05
C GLU A 180 18.21 -6.67 9.57
N ALA A 181 18.10 -6.81 8.26
CA ALA A 181 17.55 -7.98 7.59
C ALA A 181 18.58 -8.50 6.58
N PRO A 182 18.50 -9.78 6.15
CA PRO A 182 19.42 -10.29 5.14
C PRO A 182 19.41 -9.40 3.88
N GLY A 183 20.54 -8.76 3.59
CA GLY A 183 20.69 -7.87 2.43
C GLY A 183 20.09 -6.47 2.58
N GLY A 184 19.76 -6.02 3.80
CA GLY A 184 19.34 -4.64 4.03
C GLY A 184 18.71 -4.39 5.40
N PHE A 185 17.59 -3.68 5.43
CA PHE A 185 16.95 -3.20 6.67
C PHE A 185 15.45 -3.45 6.65
N ALA A 186 14.88 -3.77 7.81
CA ALA A 186 13.45 -3.91 8.01
C ALA A 186 12.98 -2.97 9.12
N GLN A 187 11.83 -2.35 8.88
CA GLN A 187 11.11 -1.53 9.85
C GLN A 187 9.69 -2.06 9.98
N VAL A 188 9.25 -2.26 11.22
CA VAL A 188 7.87 -2.64 11.54
C VAL A 188 7.27 -1.52 12.38
N SER A 189 6.15 -0.97 11.96
CA SER A 189 5.41 0.04 12.69
C SER A 189 4.00 -0.44 12.96
N ILE A 190 3.50 -0.22 14.17
CA ILE A 190 2.16 -0.60 14.59
C ILE A 190 1.45 0.64 15.08
N VAL A 191 0.21 0.82 14.63
CA VAL A 191 -0.68 1.87 15.09
C VAL A 191 -1.96 1.24 15.64
N GLN A 192 -2.45 1.74 16.76
CA GLN A 192 -3.71 1.33 17.37
C GLN A 192 -4.47 2.60 17.77
N MET A 193 -5.76 2.63 17.50
CA MET A 193 -6.63 3.75 17.85
C MET A 193 -8.06 3.30 18.08
N ASP A 194 -8.73 3.96 19.00
CA ASP A 194 -10.15 3.80 19.27
C ASP A 194 -10.93 5.03 18.80
N LYS A 195 -12.25 4.94 18.87
CA LYS A 195 -13.18 6.01 18.47
C LYS A 195 -12.86 7.37 19.10
N SER A 196 -12.43 7.39 20.37
CA SER A 196 -12.03 8.59 21.11
C SER A 196 -10.91 9.37 20.43
N HIS A 197 -10.09 8.70 19.61
CA HIS A 197 -8.96 9.30 18.90
C HIS A 197 -9.32 9.80 17.50
N LEU A 198 -10.53 9.51 17.04
CA LEU A 198 -10.97 9.99 15.74
C LEU A 198 -11.23 11.50 15.79
N PRO A 199 -10.97 12.21 14.69
CA PRO A 199 -11.46 13.57 14.53
C PRO A 199 -12.96 13.64 14.81
N SER A 200 -13.42 14.69 15.50
CA SER A 200 -14.80 14.82 15.96
C SER A 200 -15.86 14.56 14.87
N ARG A 201 -15.61 15.03 13.64
CA ARG A 201 -16.48 14.76 12.48
C ARG A 201 -16.65 13.27 12.17
N LEU A 202 -15.57 12.50 12.23
CA LEU A 202 -15.58 11.06 11.99
C LEU A 202 -16.24 10.32 13.16
N ALA A 203 -15.94 10.73 14.40
CA ALA A 203 -16.58 10.17 15.59
C ALA A 203 -18.11 10.37 15.55
N SER A 204 -18.59 11.56 15.14
CA SER A 204 -20.03 11.85 14.99
C SER A 204 -20.69 11.03 13.88
N LEU A 205 -19.99 10.73 12.77
CA LEU A 205 -20.52 9.88 11.70
C LEU A 205 -20.76 8.43 12.16
N LEU A 206 -20.02 7.97 13.17
CA LEU A 206 -20.17 6.64 13.75
C LEU A 206 -21.31 6.59 14.79
N GLY A 207 -21.91 7.72 15.17
CA GLY A 207 -23.03 7.77 16.11
C GLY A 207 -22.64 7.20 17.47
N ASP A 208 -23.42 6.25 17.99
CA ASP A 208 -23.13 5.54 19.24
C ASP A 208 -22.31 4.26 19.04
N LYS A 209 -22.02 3.87 17.79
CA LYS A 209 -21.30 2.62 17.52
C LYS A 209 -19.88 2.66 18.07
N PRO A 210 -19.37 1.57 18.66
CA PRO A 210 -17.96 1.49 18.98
C PRO A 210 -17.13 1.49 17.68
N PHE A 211 -15.87 1.89 17.79
CA PHE A 211 -14.92 1.82 16.70
C PHE A 211 -13.53 1.60 17.28
N GLN A 212 -12.84 0.60 16.75
CA GLN A 212 -11.44 0.34 17.03
C GLN A 212 -10.70 0.05 15.73
N MET A 213 -9.43 0.41 15.66
CA MET A 213 -8.58 0.14 14.52
C MET A 213 -7.15 -0.14 14.95
N ALA A 214 -6.55 -1.16 14.36
CA ALA A 214 -5.12 -1.42 14.43
C ALA A 214 -4.55 -1.63 13.05
N GLY A 215 -3.33 -1.15 12.83
CA GLY A 215 -2.62 -1.32 11.58
C GLY A 215 -1.17 -1.69 11.83
N THR A 216 -0.63 -2.53 10.97
CA THR A 216 0.79 -2.86 10.91
C THR A 216 1.33 -2.43 9.56
N VAL A 217 2.44 -1.71 9.57
CA VAL A 217 3.22 -1.34 8.38
C VAL A 217 4.58 -2.01 8.49
N ILE A 218 4.95 -2.81 7.51
CA ILE A 218 6.25 -3.47 7.43
C ILE A 218 6.93 -2.95 6.19
N ASN A 219 8.05 -2.27 6.37
CA ASN A 219 8.91 -1.80 5.29
C ASN A 219 10.18 -2.64 5.29
N THR A 220 10.55 -3.17 4.13
CA THR A 220 11.87 -3.76 3.92
C THR A 220 12.57 -3.03 2.80
N VAL A 221 13.85 -2.77 3.02
CA VAL A 221 14.75 -2.16 2.06
C VAL A 221 15.85 -3.17 1.81
N GLN A 222 16.07 -3.52 0.54
CA GLN A 222 17.13 -4.44 0.12
C GLN A 222 18.08 -3.71 -0.82
N GLU A 223 19.38 -3.90 -0.62
CA GLU A 223 20.39 -3.40 -1.56
C GLU A 223 20.61 -4.43 -2.69
N LYS A 224 20.68 -3.96 -3.93
CA LYS A 224 20.97 -4.78 -5.13
C LYS A 224 22.27 -4.37 -5.81
#